data_AF-A0A536UCM8-F1
#
_entry.id   AF-A0A536UCM8-F1
#
_cell.length_a   1.000
_cell.length_b   1.000
_cell.length_c   1.000
_cell.angle_alpha   90.00
_cell.angle_beta   90.00
_cell.angle_gamma   90.00
#
_symmetry.space_group_name_H-M   'P 1'
#
loop_
_entity.id
_entity.type
_entity.pdbx_description
1 polymer ?
#
loop_
_entity_poly.entity_id
_entity_poly.type
_entity_poly.pdbx_seq_one_letter_code
_entity_poly.pdbx_strand_id
1 'polypeptide(L)' 'MPYKDISDLPQAQVDQYDRHQKEAFLKAFNNAYEQYGHDESRAFAVAHHAAKQAGKKEGAASP' A
#
# COMPACT_ATOMS: atom_id res chain seq x y z
N MET A 1 -0.19 7.66 12.79
CA MET A 1 -0.79 6.40 13.29
C MET A 1 -0.93 5.44 12.12
N PRO A 2 -0.67 4.13 12.29
CA PRO A 2 -0.90 3.16 11.22
C PRO A 2 -2.38 3.13 10.84
N TYR A 3 -2.66 2.87 9.55
CA TYR A 3 -4.02 2.76 9.04
C TYR A 3 -4.65 1.44 9.50
N LYS A 4 -5.92 1.47 9.93
CA LYS A 4 -6.62 0.25 10.39
C LYS A 4 -7.26 -0.49 9.25
N ASP A 5 -7.85 0.23 8.32
CA ASP A 5 -8.49 -0.33 7.14
C ASP A 5 -8.08 0.40 5.85
N ILE A 6 -8.28 -0.25 4.71
CA ILE A 6 -8.06 0.35 3.39
C ILE A 6 -8.91 1.60 3.15
N SER A 7 -10.02 1.74 3.88
CA SER A 7 -10.90 2.90 3.87
C SER A 7 -10.30 4.11 4.58
N ASP A 8 -9.34 3.90 5.50
CA ASP A 8 -8.60 4.97 6.18
C ASP A 8 -7.45 5.51 5.32
N LEU A 9 -7.09 4.81 4.24
CA LEU A 9 -6.01 5.24 3.35
C LEU A 9 -6.41 6.53 2.61
N PRO A 10 -5.43 7.41 2.30
CA PRO A 10 -5.73 8.62 1.55
C PRO A 10 -6.25 8.26 0.16
N GLN A 11 -7.54 8.49 -0.09
CA GLN A 11 -8.17 8.10 -1.36
C GLN A 11 -7.40 8.65 -2.55
N ALA A 12 -6.93 9.90 -2.52
CA ALA A 12 -6.11 10.48 -3.60
C ALA A 12 -4.84 9.66 -3.96
N GLN A 13 -4.27 8.90 -3.01
CA GLN A 13 -3.10 8.05 -3.25
C GLN A 13 -3.48 6.66 -3.77
N VAL A 14 -4.63 6.15 -3.32
CA VAL A 14 -5.05 4.76 -3.55
C VAL A 14 -6.25 4.61 -4.49
N ASP A 15 -6.80 5.69 -5.02
CA ASP A 15 -7.97 5.65 -5.91
C ASP A 15 -7.71 4.81 -7.15
N GLN A 16 -6.49 4.87 -7.67
CA GLN A 16 -6.00 4.08 -8.80
C GLN A 16 -5.79 2.58 -8.50
N TYR A 17 -5.92 2.16 -7.23
CA TYR A 17 -5.61 0.80 -6.77
C TYR A 17 -6.87 0.00 -6.48
N ASP A 18 -6.84 -1.27 -6.88
CA ASP A 18 -7.85 -2.25 -6.51
C ASP A 18 -7.80 -2.56 -5.00
N ARG A 19 -8.85 -3.24 -4.51
CA ARG A 19 -8.95 -3.63 -3.10
C ARG A 19 -7.71 -4.39 -2.62
N HIS A 20 -7.23 -5.36 -3.41
CA HIS A 20 -6.06 -6.15 -3.07
C HIS A 20 -4.77 -5.30 -2.98
N GLN A 21 -4.61 -4.37 -3.91
CA GLN A 21 -3.49 -3.43 -3.91
C GLN A 21 -3.53 -2.47 -2.72
N LYS A 22 -4.72 -2.01 -2.33
CA LYS A 22 -4.95 -1.20 -1.13
C LYS A 22 -4.59 -1.97 0.15
N GLU A 23 -4.93 -3.25 0.24
CA GLU A 23 -4.55 -4.10 1.38
C GLU A 23 -3.03 -4.28 1.47
N ALA A 24 -2.38 -4.51 0.32
CA ALA A 24 -0.92 -4.59 0.24
C ALA A 24 -0.26 -3.26 0.64
N PHE A 25 -0.82 -2.14 0.18
CA PHE A 25 -0.38 -0.80 0.56
C PHE A 25 -0.44 -0.61 2.07
N LEU A 26 -1.58 -0.89 2.70
CA LEU A 26 -1.80 -0.70 4.14
C LEU A 26 -0.80 -1.51 4.98
N LYS A 27 -0.63 -2.80 4.66
CA LYS A 27 0.33 -3.66 5.36
C LYS A 27 1.76 -3.13 5.24
N ALA A 28 2.16 -2.78 4.03
CA ALA A 28 3.51 -2.30 3.76
C ALA A 28 3.76 -0.93 4.40
N PHE A 29 2.76 -0.04 4.40
CA PHE A 29 2.83 1.25 5.06
C PHE A 29 3.03 1.08 6.56
N ASN A 30 2.16 0.30 7.22
CA ASN A 30 2.21 0.11 8.67
C ASN A 30 3.56 -0.49 9.10
N ASN A 31 4.04 -1.51 8.37
CA ASN A 31 5.32 -2.14 8.65
C ASN A 31 6.49 -1.17 8.45
N ALA A 32 6.51 -0.42 7.35
CA ALA A 32 7.55 0.56 7.07
C ALA A 32 7.51 1.74 8.04
N TYR A 33 6.33 2.19 8.44
CA TYR A 33 6.14 3.26 9.41
C TYR A 33 6.78 2.90 10.75
N GLU A 34 6.58 1.69 11.25
CA GLU A 34 7.27 1.23 12.47
C GLU A 34 8.78 1.03 12.24
N GLN A 35 9.17 0.46 11.10
CA GLN A 35 10.57 0.14 10.81
C GLN A 35 11.46 1.36 10.57
N TYR A 36 10.93 2.44 10.00
CA TYR A 36 11.66 3.67 9.70
C TYR A 36 11.46 4.77 10.75
N GLY A 37 10.96 4.43 11.94
CA GLY A 37 10.82 5.40 13.04
C GLY A 37 9.76 6.46 12.76
N HIS A 38 8.62 6.04 12.21
CA HIS A 38 7.47 6.88 11.87
C HIS A 38 7.73 7.86 10.71
N ASP A 39 8.69 7.56 9.83
CA ASP A 39 8.90 8.31 8.59
C ASP A 39 7.80 7.98 7.57
N GLU A 40 6.81 8.86 7.50
CA GLU A 40 5.68 8.74 6.57
C GLU A 40 6.13 8.72 5.11
N SER A 41 7.10 9.56 4.73
CA SER A 41 7.54 9.65 3.33
C SER A 41 8.16 8.34 2.85
N ARG A 42 8.98 7.70 3.68
CA ARG A 42 9.53 6.37 3.39
C ARG A 42 8.46 5.29 3.40
N ALA A 43 7.55 5.34 4.38
CA ALA A 43 6.45 4.38 4.47
C ALA A 43 5.55 4.43 3.23
N PHE A 44 5.24 5.62 2.73
CA PHE A 44 4.49 5.82 1.48
C PHE A 44 5.23 5.23 0.27
N ALA A 45 6.54 5.46 0.15
CA ALA A 45 7.32 4.92 -0.96
C ALA A 45 7.32 3.37 -0.98
N VAL A 46 7.49 2.75 0.19
CA VAL A 46 7.45 1.29 0.35
C VAL A 46 6.05 0.74 0.06
N ALA A 47 5.01 1.39 0.58
CA ALA A 47 3.62 1.01 0.37
C ALA A 47 3.21 1.08 -1.11
N HIS A 48 3.61 2.15 -1.82
CA HIS A 48 3.39 2.26 -3.27
C HIS A 48 4.07 1.16 -4.06
N HIS A 49 5.30 0.80 -3.69
CA HIS A 49 6.01 -0.30 -4.33
C HIS A 49 5.27 -1.63 -4.11
N ALA A 50 4.84 -1.91 -2.87
CA ALA A 50 4.08 -3.12 -2.54
C ALA A 50 2.75 -3.20 -3.30
N ALA A 51 1.97 -2.11 -3.34
CA ALA A 51 0.69 -2.04 -4.04
C ALA A 51 0.83 -2.26 -5.55
N LYS A 52 1.87 -1.66 -6.17
CA LYS A 52 2.19 -1.88 -7.58
C LYS A 52 2.57 -3.33 -7.86
N GLN A 53 3.33 -3.97 -6.97
CA GLN A 53 3.71 -5.38 -7.14
C GLN A 53 2.52 -6.33 -6.96
N ALA A 54 1.60 -6.02 -6.04
CA ALA A 54 0.36 -6.78 -5.88
C ALA A 54 -0.49 -6.74 -7.15
N GLY A 55 -0.71 -5.56 -7.74
CA GLY A 55 -1.49 -5.44 -8.98
C GLY A 55 -0.81 -6.04 -10.21
N LYS A 56 0.52 -6.01 -10.29
CA LYS A 56 1.27 -6.69 -11.37
C LYS A 56 1.08 -8.21 -11.35
N LYS A 57 0.93 -8.82 -10.17
CA LYS A 57 0.65 -10.25 -10.05
C LYS A 57 -0.75 -10.61 -10.56
N GLU A 58 -1.72 -9.72 -10.41
CA GLU A 58 -3.09 -9.94 -10.90
C GLU A 58 -3.19 -9.73 -12.42
N GLY A 59 -2.44 -8.78 -13.00
CA GLY A 59 -2.40 -8.55 -14.45
C GLY A 59 -1.56 -9.55 -15.28
N ALA A 60 -0.67 -10.33 -14.63
CA ALA A 60 0.16 -11.33 -15.30
C ALA A 60 -0.42 -12.75 -15.28
N ALA A 61 -1.58 -12.93 -14.66
CA ALA A 61 -2.32 -14.20 -14.60
C ALA A 61 -3.68 -14.07 -15.30
N SER A 62 -3.65 -13.81 -16.60
CA SER A 62 -4.79 -14.08 -17.49
C SER A 62 -4.23 -14.63 -18.81
N PRO A 63 -4.19 -15.96 -18.99
CA PRO A 63 -4.01 -16.59 -20.30
C PRO A 63 -5.26 -16.43 -21.18
#